data_AF-A0A845GQG2-F1
#
_entry.id   AF-A0A845GQG2-F1
#
_cell.length_a   1.000
_cell.length_b   1.000
_cell.length_c   1.000
_cell.angle_alpha   90.00
_cell.angle_beta   90.00
_cell.angle_gamma   90.00
#
_symmetry.space_group_name_H-M   'P 1'
#
loop_
_entity.id
_entity.type
_entity.pdbx_description
1 polymer ?
#
loop_
_entity_poly.entity_id
_entity_poly.type
_entity_poly.pdbx_seq_one_letter_code
_entity_poly.pdbx_strand_id
1 'polypeptide(L)'
;MIAFYITFMREHLLTPSLSASAPPVSLYSIRSSFFVAFLGGPAAIILYSTLNSWRLRRALDIPAYLIAVVLVVLLVYGTRGDVAYFAWLREQLGSDTTRFLSRGLALALCGMFYLLHKKQHRSATLFDSKAPSPWLPAIASTVLGYAATVGLAALLLKDAA
;
A
#
# COMPACT_ATOMS: atom_id res chain seq x y z
N MET A 1 53.95 -9.88 -15.33
CA MET A 1 52.95 -8.79 -15.28
C MET A 1 51.50 -9.25 -15.51
N ILE A 2 51.25 -10.37 -16.20
CA ILE A 2 49.87 -10.87 -16.46
C ILE A 2 49.26 -11.60 -15.25
N ALA A 3 50.07 -12.30 -14.44
CA ALA A 3 49.59 -13.04 -13.26
C ALA A 3 48.99 -12.14 -12.17
N PHE A 4 49.51 -10.91 -11.99
CA PHE A 4 49.01 -9.97 -10.99
C PHE A 4 47.61 -9.42 -11.36
N TYR A 5 47.34 -9.26 -12.66
CA TYR A 5 46.06 -8.75 -13.15
C TYR A 5 44.92 -9.78 -12.99
N ILE A 6 45.22 -11.08 -13.11
CA ILE A 6 44.23 -12.16 -12.96
C ILE A 6 43.80 -12.30 -11.49
N THR A 7 44.73 -12.18 -10.54
CA THR A 7 44.41 -12.27 -9.10
C THR A 7 43.54 -11.10 -8.64
N PHE A 8 43.85 -9.87 -9.08
CA PHE A 8 43.08 -8.67 -8.77
C PHE A 8 41.63 -8.75 -9.30
N MET A 9 41.44 -9.29 -10.51
CA MET A 9 40.10 -9.51 -11.08
C MET A 9 39.32 -10.63 -10.37
N ARG A 10 40.00 -11.67 -9.87
CA ARG A 10 39.37 -12.74 -9.06
C ARG A 10 38.91 -12.24 -7.69
N GLU A 11 39.70 -11.37 -7.06
CA GLU A 11 39.34 -10.77 -5.77
C GLU A 11 38.11 -9.85 -5.88
N HIS A 12 37.96 -9.13 -7.00
CA HIS A 12 36.74 -8.35 -7.29
C HIS A 12 35.51 -9.20 -7.62
N LEU A 13 35.68 -10.45 -8.06
CA LEU A 13 34.58 -11.41 -8.23
C LEU A 13 34.21 -12.12 -6.91
N LEU A 14 35.11 -12.05 -5.92
CA LEU A 14 34.95 -12.62 -4.58
C LEU A 14 34.64 -11.58 -3.51
N THR A 15 34.71 -10.28 -3.82
CA THR A 15 34.08 -9.28 -2.97
C THR A 15 32.59 -9.58 -2.97
N PRO A 16 32.01 -10.07 -1.85
CA PRO A 16 30.59 -10.22 -1.80
C PRO A 16 30.00 -8.84 -2.11
N SER A 17 28.99 -8.79 -2.97
CA SER A 17 28.19 -7.58 -3.24
C SER A 17 27.48 -7.02 -1.99
N LEU A 18 27.82 -7.55 -0.82
CA LEU A 18 27.64 -7.00 0.53
C LEU A 18 28.55 -5.80 0.84
N SER A 19 29.30 -5.23 -0.12
CA SER A 19 29.97 -3.95 0.10
C SER A 19 28.91 -2.86 0.34
N ALA A 20 28.68 -2.53 1.61
CA ALA A 20 27.99 -1.34 2.09
C ALA A 20 26.63 -1.05 1.41
N SER A 21 25.79 -2.06 1.21
CA SER A 21 24.36 -1.79 1.03
C SER A 21 23.84 -1.18 2.32
N ALA A 22 23.24 0.01 2.25
CA ALA A 22 22.56 0.66 3.36
C ALA A 22 21.75 -0.36 4.18
N PRO A 23 21.68 -0.22 5.52
CA PRO A 23 21.03 -1.18 6.39
C PRO A 23 19.62 -1.49 5.87
N PRO A 24 19.20 -2.78 5.85
CA PRO A 24 17.90 -3.16 5.34
C PRO A 24 16.81 -2.43 6.13
N VAL A 25 16.08 -1.55 5.45
CA VAL A 25 15.00 -0.78 6.07
C VAL A 25 13.84 -1.72 6.37
N SER A 26 13.50 -1.86 7.65
CA SER A 26 12.37 -2.68 8.07
C SER A 26 11.04 -1.99 7.75
N LEU A 27 10.16 -2.73 7.07
CA LEU A 27 8.81 -2.31 6.74
C LEU A 27 7.83 -2.73 7.83
N TYR A 28 6.68 -2.07 7.87
CA TYR A 28 5.58 -2.55 8.67
C TYR A 28 5.11 -3.94 8.22
N SER A 29 4.58 -4.73 9.15
CA SER A 29 4.25 -6.13 8.89
C SER A 29 3.07 -6.29 7.92
N ILE A 30 3.11 -7.35 7.11
CA ILE A 30 2.02 -7.69 6.17
C ILE A 30 0.69 -7.90 6.91
N ARG A 31 0.75 -8.52 8.10
CA ARG A 31 -0.42 -8.74 8.96
C ARG A 31 -1.08 -7.42 9.35
N SER A 32 -0.30 -6.39 9.69
CA SER A 32 -0.84 -5.06 10.00
C SER A 32 -1.47 -4.40 8.78
N SER A 33 -0.84 -4.48 7.61
CA SER A 33 -1.42 -3.98 6.35
C SER A 33 -2.76 -4.63 6.05
N PHE A 34 -2.87 -5.95 6.25
CA PHE A 34 -4.15 -6.66 6.08
C PHE A 34 -5.23 -6.13 7.01
N PHE A 35 -4.93 -5.96 8.31
CA PHE A 35 -5.92 -5.43 9.27
C PHE A 35 -6.32 -4.00 8.95
N VAL A 36 -5.37 -3.14 8.57
CA VAL A 36 -5.65 -1.76 8.17
C VAL A 36 -6.55 -1.73 6.93
N ALA A 37 -6.25 -2.55 5.93
CA ALA A 37 -7.08 -2.66 4.73
C ALA A 37 -8.48 -3.19 5.04
N PHE A 38 -8.56 -4.30 5.77
CA PHE A 38 -9.82 -4.94 6.06
C PHE A 38 -10.71 -4.07 6.96
N LEU A 39 -10.17 -3.49 8.03
CA LEU A 39 -10.96 -2.73 9.01
C LEU A 39 -11.10 -1.26 8.63
N GLY A 40 -10.02 -0.62 8.17
CA GLY A 40 -9.98 0.81 7.85
C GLY A 40 -10.38 1.15 6.42
N GLY A 41 -10.36 0.17 5.51
CA GLY A 41 -10.80 0.36 4.13
C GLY A 41 -9.74 0.93 3.18
N PRO A 42 -10.14 1.30 1.95
CA PRO A 42 -9.22 1.64 0.85
C PRO A 42 -8.33 2.85 1.14
N ALA A 43 -8.87 3.94 1.66
CA ALA A 43 -8.09 5.13 1.98
C ALA A 43 -7.05 4.86 3.09
N ALA A 44 -7.41 4.08 4.10
CA ALA A 44 -6.53 3.73 5.20
C ALA A 44 -5.31 2.91 4.72
N ILE A 45 -5.51 1.92 3.85
CA ILE A 45 -4.41 1.11 3.32
C ILE A 45 -3.48 1.90 2.41
N ILE A 46 -4.01 2.87 1.64
CA ILE A 46 -3.19 3.79 0.85
C ILE A 46 -2.25 4.56 1.78
N LEU A 47 -2.79 5.24 2.80
CA LEU A 47 -2.00 6.01 3.77
C LEU A 47 -0.94 5.14 4.46
N TYR A 48 -1.34 3.96 4.94
CA TYR A 48 -0.44 3.06 5.64
C TYR A 48 0.69 2.55 4.75
N SER A 49 0.38 2.21 3.50
CA SER A 49 1.38 1.78 2.53
C SER A 49 2.31 2.93 2.13
N THR A 50 1.81 4.16 2.02
CA THR A 50 2.65 5.34 1.76
C THR A 50 3.75 5.50 2.82
N LEU A 51 3.47 5.16 4.09
CA LEU A 51 4.49 5.16 5.15
C LEU A 51 5.62 4.14 4.87
N ASN A 52 5.31 2.99 4.27
CA ASN A 52 6.32 2.02 3.83
C ASN A 52 7.15 2.57 2.67
N SER A 53 6.53 3.15 1.64
CA SER A 53 7.27 3.77 0.53
C SER A 53 8.11 4.97 0.96
N TRP A 54 7.64 5.74 1.95
CA TRP A 54 8.40 6.83 2.56
C TRP A 54 9.63 6.30 3.30
N ARG A 55 9.48 5.23 4.10
CA ARG A 55 10.61 4.53 4.75
C ARG A 55 11.63 4.03 3.73
N LEU A 56 11.16 3.51 2.59
CA LEU A 56 12.02 3.05 1.49
C LEU A 56 12.62 4.18 0.64
N ARG A 57 12.17 5.43 0.83
CA ARG A 57 12.52 6.58 -0.02
C ARG A 57 12.30 6.30 -1.51
N ARG A 58 11.26 5.54 -1.85
CA ARG A 58 11.02 5.02 -3.21
C ARG A 58 9.92 5.82 -3.91
N ALA A 59 10.32 6.82 -4.69
CA ALA A 59 9.40 7.64 -5.49
C ALA A 59 8.75 6.88 -6.67
N LEU A 60 9.35 5.76 -7.11
CA LEU A 60 8.80 4.93 -8.20
C LEU A 60 7.43 4.31 -7.86
N ASP A 61 7.04 4.34 -6.58
CA ASP A 61 5.75 3.82 -6.13
C ASP A 61 4.60 4.84 -6.35
N ILE A 62 4.92 6.11 -6.63
CA ILE A 62 3.94 7.21 -6.79
C ILE A 62 2.81 6.89 -7.79
N PRO A 63 3.08 6.36 -9.00
CA PRO A 63 2.00 6.06 -9.95
C PRO A 63 0.98 5.05 -9.40
N ALA A 64 1.43 4.04 -8.64
CA ALA A 64 0.55 3.05 -8.03
C ALA A 64 -0.36 3.69 -6.97
N TYR A 65 0.16 4.65 -6.18
CA TYR A 65 -0.66 5.41 -5.22
C TYR A 65 -1.67 6.32 -5.92
N LEU A 66 -1.29 6.99 -7.02
CA LEU A 66 -2.22 7.82 -7.78
C LEU A 66 -3.37 6.99 -8.34
N ILE A 67 -3.09 5.82 -8.93
CA ILE A 67 -4.11 4.89 -9.41
C ILE A 67 -5.01 4.46 -8.24
N ALA A 68 -4.43 4.11 -7.09
CA ALA A 68 -5.21 3.72 -5.91
C ALA A 68 -6.14 4.84 -5.45
N VAL A 69 -5.67 6.10 -5.41
CA VAL A 69 -6.49 7.26 -5.06
C VAL A 69 -7.63 7.44 -6.05
N VAL A 70 -7.37 7.36 -7.36
CA VAL A 70 -8.41 7.44 -8.40
C VAL A 70 -9.47 6.36 -8.20
N LEU A 71 -9.08 5.11 -7.92
CA LEU A 71 -10.03 4.03 -7.65
C LEU A 71 -10.91 4.31 -6.44
N VAL A 72 -10.36 4.91 -5.38
CA VAL A 72 -11.13 5.32 -4.20
C VAL A 72 -12.13 6.42 -4.55
N VAL A 73 -11.70 7.43 -5.31
CA VAL A 73 -12.58 8.52 -5.78
C VAL A 73 -13.72 7.97 -6.62
N LEU A 74 -13.44 7.10 -7.60
CA LEU A 74 -14.45 6.47 -8.44
C LEU A 74 -15.42 5.61 -7.65
N LEU A 75 -14.92 4.84 -6.67
CA LEU A 75 -15.78 4.05 -5.80
C LEU A 75 -16.71 4.94 -4.96
N VAL A 76 -16.19 6.01 -4.34
CA VAL A 76 -17.00 6.93 -3.53
C VAL A 76 -18.02 7.66 -4.40
N TYR A 77 -17.60 8.22 -5.53
CA TYR A 77 -18.48 8.88 -6.48
C TYR A 77 -19.58 7.94 -6.99
N GLY A 78 -19.20 6.76 -7.47
CA GLY A 78 -20.14 5.79 -8.04
C GLY A 78 -21.17 5.28 -7.02
N THR A 79 -20.72 4.98 -5.80
CA THR A 79 -21.61 4.42 -4.77
C THR A 79 -22.46 5.45 -4.04
N ARG A 80 -22.11 6.75 -4.10
CA ARG A 80 -22.83 7.82 -3.40
C ARG A 80 -23.55 8.80 -4.31
N GLY A 81 -23.04 9.06 -5.51
CA GLY A 81 -23.61 10.01 -6.49
C GLY A 81 -24.69 9.42 -7.39
N ASP A 82 -25.36 8.37 -6.93
CA ASP A 82 -26.44 7.66 -7.62
C ASP A 82 -26.18 7.31 -9.10
N VAL A 83 -24.96 6.88 -9.40
CA VAL A 83 -24.60 6.45 -10.75
C VAL A 83 -25.38 5.18 -11.12
N ALA A 84 -26.11 5.21 -12.23
CA ALA A 84 -27.05 4.17 -12.66
C ALA A 84 -26.50 2.73 -12.56
N TYR A 85 -25.25 2.51 -12.93
CA TYR A 85 -24.61 1.18 -12.81
C TYR A 85 -24.51 0.70 -11.35
N PHE A 86 -24.12 1.58 -10.42
CA PHE A 86 -24.02 1.24 -9.00
C PHE A 86 -25.39 1.17 -8.33
N ALA A 87 -26.38 1.93 -8.80
CA ALA A 87 -27.77 1.79 -8.38
C ALA A 87 -28.31 0.39 -8.74
N TRP A 88 -28.18 -0.01 -10.00
CA TRP A 88 -28.52 -1.36 -10.47
C TRP A 88 -27.78 -2.45 -9.67
N LEU A 89 -26.48 -2.28 -9.42
CA LEU A 89 -25.70 -3.25 -8.66
C LEU A 89 -26.22 -3.43 -7.22
N ARG A 90 -26.62 -2.32 -6.57
CA ARG A 90 -27.20 -2.33 -5.21
C ARG A 90 -28.57 -3.00 -5.19
N GLU A 91 -29.38 -2.84 -6.22
CA GLU A 91 -30.68 -3.51 -6.34
C GLU A 91 -30.52 -5.03 -6.45
N GLN A 92 -29.50 -5.51 -7.18
CA GLN A 92 -29.27 -6.94 -7.38
C GLN A 92 -28.60 -7.62 -6.17
N LEU A 93 -27.63 -6.95 -5.53
CA LEU A 93 -26.78 -7.54 -4.50
C LEU A 93 -27.15 -7.10 -3.07
N GLY A 94 -28.08 -6.15 -2.93
CA GLY A 94 -28.59 -5.66 -1.66
C GLY A 94 -27.80 -4.48 -1.07
N SER A 95 -28.21 -4.06 0.13
CA SER A 95 -27.69 -2.86 0.81
C SER A 95 -26.21 -2.96 1.21
N ASP A 96 -25.68 -4.16 1.40
CA ASP A 96 -24.28 -4.38 1.77
C ASP A 96 -23.29 -4.27 0.59
N THR A 97 -23.78 -4.08 -0.63
CA THR A 97 -22.95 -4.02 -1.85
C THR A 97 -21.79 -3.04 -1.74
N THR A 98 -22.07 -1.81 -1.28
CA THR A 98 -21.04 -0.78 -1.12
C THR A 98 -19.97 -1.20 -0.11
N ARG A 99 -20.37 -1.88 0.97
CA ARG A 99 -19.45 -2.38 1.98
C ARG A 99 -18.55 -3.48 1.41
N PHE A 100 -19.11 -4.43 0.66
CA PHE A 100 -18.34 -5.50 0.04
C PHE A 100 -17.39 -4.99 -1.04
N LEU A 101 -17.83 -4.08 -1.91
CA LEU A 101 -16.98 -3.44 -2.91
C LEU A 101 -15.82 -2.68 -2.27
N SER A 102 -16.11 -1.92 -1.21
CA SER A 102 -15.08 -1.19 -0.45
C SER A 102 -14.07 -2.14 0.19
N ARG A 103 -14.53 -3.22 0.83
CA ARG A 103 -13.67 -4.25 1.43
C ARG A 103 -12.81 -4.95 0.37
N GLY A 104 -13.44 -5.31 -0.76
CA GLY A 104 -12.79 -5.98 -1.89
C GLY A 104 -11.69 -5.10 -2.48
N LEU A 105 -11.98 -3.82 -2.72
CA LEU A 105 -10.99 -2.85 -3.18
C LEU A 105 -9.85 -2.71 -2.17
N ALA A 106 -10.16 -2.59 -0.88
CA ALA A 106 -9.12 -2.45 0.15
C ALA A 106 -8.17 -3.66 0.18
N LEU A 107 -8.71 -4.88 0.10
CA LEU A 107 -7.91 -6.10 0.06
C LEU A 107 -7.11 -6.23 -1.25
N ALA A 108 -7.70 -5.85 -2.39
CA ALA A 108 -7.00 -5.81 -3.67
C ALA A 108 -5.82 -4.83 -3.64
N LEU A 109 -6.01 -3.62 -3.08
CA LEU A 109 -4.95 -2.64 -2.88
C LEU A 109 -3.88 -3.14 -1.91
N CYS A 110 -4.27 -3.82 -0.82
CA CYS A 110 -3.32 -4.45 0.09
C CYS A 110 -2.46 -5.50 -0.63
N GLY A 111 -3.06 -6.33 -1.49
CA GLY A 111 -2.35 -7.29 -2.31
C GLY A 111 -1.40 -6.63 -3.31
N MET A 112 -1.86 -5.58 -3.99
CA MET A 112 -1.04 -4.79 -4.91
C MET A 112 0.18 -4.18 -4.22
N PHE A 113 0.00 -3.53 -3.06
CA PHE A 113 1.10 -2.96 -2.29
C PHE A 113 2.05 -4.03 -1.74
N TYR A 114 1.52 -5.18 -1.32
CA TYR A 114 2.38 -6.33 -0.96
C TYR A 114 3.26 -6.75 -2.13
N LEU A 115 2.73 -6.84 -3.36
CA LEU A 115 3.51 -7.19 -4.54
C LEU A 115 4.59 -6.13 -4.83
N LEU A 116 4.26 -4.85 -4.65
CA LEU A 116 5.18 -3.71 -4.81
C LEU A 116 6.40 -3.79 -3.87
N HIS A 117 6.16 -4.27 -2.65
CA HIS A 117 7.15 -4.38 -1.55
C HIS A 117 7.62 -5.82 -1.27
N LYS A 118 7.26 -6.79 -2.13
CA LYS A 118 7.49 -8.23 -1.89
C LYS A 118 8.96 -8.57 -1.68
N LYS A 119 9.85 -7.95 -2.46
CA LYS A 119 11.30 -8.18 -2.37
C LYS A 119 11.83 -7.73 -1.00
N GLN A 120 11.38 -6.58 -0.53
CA GLN A 120 11.79 -5.98 0.74
C GLN A 120 11.25 -6.80 1.93
N HIS A 121 10.01 -7.27 1.86
CA HIS A 121 9.47 -8.19 2.88
C HIS A 121 10.27 -9.50 2.95
N ARG A 122 10.66 -10.08 1.80
CA ARG A 122 11.47 -11.30 1.76
C ARG A 122 12.85 -11.06 2.36
N SER A 123 13.51 -9.96 2.01
CA SER A 123 14.82 -9.61 2.58
C SER A 123 14.72 -9.39 4.10
N ALA A 124 13.68 -8.71 4.58
CA ALA A 124 13.48 -8.47 6.00
C ALA A 124 13.39 -9.76 6.82
N THR A 125 12.76 -10.82 6.27
CA THR A 125 12.69 -12.14 6.90
C THR A 125 14.05 -12.86 6.89
N LEU A 126 14.83 -12.73 5.82
CA LEU A 126 16.15 -13.38 5.73
C LEU A 126 17.17 -12.79 6.70
N PHE A 127 17.08 -11.50 6.98
CA PHE A 127 17.98 -10.79 7.89
C PHE A 127 17.43 -10.66 9.33
N ASP A 128 16.34 -11.37 9.64
CA ASP A 128 15.63 -11.31 10.94
C ASP A 128 15.43 -9.88 11.47
N SER A 129 15.15 -8.95 10.54
CA SER A 129 15.05 -7.54 10.88
C SER A 129 13.78 -7.28 11.69
N LYS A 130 13.92 -6.71 12.89
CA LYS A 130 12.78 -6.38 13.75
C LYS A 130 11.90 -5.33 13.07
N ALA A 131 10.65 -5.71 12.77
CA ALA A 131 9.67 -4.79 12.22
C ALA A 131 9.32 -3.68 13.23
N PRO A 132 9.09 -2.44 12.77
CA PRO A 132 8.60 -1.36 13.62
C PRO A 132 7.21 -1.69 14.17
N SER A 133 6.88 -1.15 15.35
CA SER A 133 5.56 -1.34 15.95
C SER A 133 4.46 -0.77 15.05
N PRO A 134 3.43 -1.55 14.70
CA PRO A 134 2.42 -1.12 13.74
C PRO A 134 1.26 -0.33 14.36
N TRP A 135 1.09 -0.33 15.68
CA TRP A 135 -0.14 0.15 16.34
C TRP A 135 -0.46 1.61 16.07
N LEU A 136 0.48 2.52 16.39
CA LEU A 136 0.30 3.95 16.14
C LEU A 136 0.03 4.27 14.66
N PRO A 137 0.86 3.82 13.70
CA PRO A 137 0.62 4.12 12.29
C PRO A 137 -0.66 3.45 11.78
N ALA A 138 -1.01 2.25 12.23
CA ALA A 138 -2.25 1.59 11.82
C ALA A 138 -3.48 2.36 12.28
N ILE A 139 -3.54 2.73 13.57
CA ILE A 139 -4.66 3.49 14.13
C ILE A 139 -4.77 4.86 13.45
N ALA A 140 -3.64 5.57 13.31
CA ALA A 140 -3.62 6.88 12.65
C ALA A 140 -4.12 6.77 11.20
N SER A 141 -3.62 5.80 10.43
CA SER A 141 -4.06 5.60 9.04
C SER A 141 -5.53 5.19 8.95
N THR A 142 -6.06 4.39 9.89
CA THR A 142 -7.48 4.04 9.94
C THR A 142 -8.36 5.26 10.20
N VAL A 143 -8.02 6.07 11.21
CA VAL A 143 -8.80 7.27 11.55
C VAL A 143 -8.73 8.31 10.42
N LEU A 144 -7.53 8.61 9.92
CA LEU A 144 -7.33 9.56 8.83
C LEU A 144 -7.96 9.07 7.52
N GLY A 145 -7.86 7.77 7.23
CA GLY A 145 -8.49 7.17 6.05
C GLY A 145 -10.01 7.26 6.10
N TYR A 146 -10.61 7.03 7.27
CA TYR A 146 -12.04 7.20 7.46
C TYR A 146 -12.45 8.67 7.27
N ALA A 147 -11.76 9.60 7.93
CA ALA A 147 -12.02 11.03 7.80
C ALA A 147 -11.89 11.51 6.34
N ALA A 148 -10.85 11.05 5.63
CA ALA A 148 -10.64 11.37 4.22
C ALA A 148 -11.77 10.83 3.33
N THR A 149 -12.26 9.63 3.60
CA THR A 149 -13.38 9.03 2.84
C THR A 149 -14.68 9.81 3.06
N VAL A 150 -14.98 10.18 4.31
CA VAL A 150 -16.17 10.99 4.64
C VAL A 150 -16.06 12.39 4.03
N GLY A 151 -14.91 13.05 4.19
CA GLY A 151 -14.66 14.37 3.61
C GLY A 151 -14.74 14.38 2.08
N LEU A 152 -14.22 13.33 1.43
CA LEU A 152 -14.33 13.17 -0.02
C LEU A 152 -15.79 13.00 -0.45
N ALA A 153 -16.58 12.18 0.25
CA ALA A 153 -18.00 12.03 -0.03
C ALA A 153 -18.75 13.36 0.13
N ALA A 154 -18.47 14.10 1.21
CA ALA A 154 -19.07 15.41 1.45
C ALA A 154 -18.70 16.42 0.36
N LEU A 155 -17.44 16.41 -0.11
CA LEU A 155 -16.98 17.30 -1.17
C LEU A 155 -17.63 16.98 -2.52
N LEU A 156 -17.69 15.70 -2.90
CA LEU A 156 -18.19 15.27 -4.21
C LEU A 156 -19.71 15.41 -4.35
N LEU A 157 -20.45 15.40 -3.24
CA LEU A 157 -21.92 15.43 -3.22
C LEU A 157 -22.47 16.79 -2.78
N LYS A 158 -21.59 17.77 -2.52
CA LYS A 158 -21.97 19.09 -2.01
C LYS A 158 -22.98 19.80 -2.92
N ASP A 159 -22.88 19.59 -4.22
CA ASP A 159 -23.71 20.27 -5.23
C ASP A 159 -24.91 19.41 -5.70
N ALA A 160 -25.12 18.24 -5.08
CA ALA A 160 -26.20 17.31 -5.41
C ALA A 160 -27.39 17.38 -4.44
N ALA A 161 -27.35 18.28 -3.46
CA ALA A 161 -28.38 18.54 -2.44
C ALA A 161 -28.98 19.95 -2.62
#